data_AF-A0A2S4LV11-F1
#
_entry.id   AF-A0A2S4LV11-F1
#
_cell.length_a   1.000
_cell.length_b   1.000
_cell.length_c   1.000
_cell.angle_alpha   90.00
_cell.angle_beta   90.00
_cell.angle_gamma   90.00
#
_symmetry.space_group_name_H-M   'P 1'
#
loop_
_entity.id
_entity.type
_entity.pdbx_description
1 polymer ?
#
loop_
_entity_poly.entity_id
_entity_poly.type
_entity_poly.pdbx_seq_one_letter_code
_entity_poly.pdbx_strand_id
1 'polypeptide(L)'
;MASSDTWLVRYPLFREALFHGAMPLGALPPQAHAVVAKRVFAGGGARDIAGNVALHAVSDVCVAFVELPMSLVDQAVRSHCVLDGGDDASLNAAIGEARLHYPRVARPPCLLMPGQGVFLDSWMRFLVYRARGDITVPVLAVDWFTLYERIARMLEGENGANPYLHALDDRWPSRAPGLIE
;
A
#
# COMPACT_ATOMS: atom_id res chain seq x y z
N MET A 1 -19.01 -15.69 -14.46
CA MET A 1 -17.57 -15.29 -14.42
C MET A 1 -17.54 -13.79 -14.19
N ALA A 2 -17.38 -13.35 -12.94
CA ALA A 2 -17.26 -11.92 -12.64
C ALA A 2 -15.94 -11.43 -13.24
N SER A 3 -16.03 -10.49 -14.18
CA SER A 3 -14.89 -9.94 -14.93
C SER A 3 -13.82 -9.43 -13.97
N SER A 4 -12.63 -10.04 -14.07
CA SER A 4 -11.41 -9.69 -13.34
C SER A 4 -10.90 -8.25 -13.64
N ASP A 5 -11.61 -7.50 -14.50
CA ASP A 5 -11.19 -6.22 -15.05
C ASP A 5 -11.85 -5.02 -14.38
N THR A 6 -12.83 -5.23 -13.49
CA THR A 6 -13.61 -4.15 -12.89
C THR A 6 -12.77 -3.24 -11.99
N TRP A 7 -11.77 -3.79 -11.29
CA TRP A 7 -10.90 -2.99 -10.43
C TRP A 7 -9.92 -2.11 -11.24
N LEU A 8 -9.48 -2.56 -12.42
CA LEU A 8 -8.58 -1.83 -13.31
C LEU A 8 -9.22 -0.57 -13.90
N VAL A 9 -10.55 -0.49 -13.96
CA VAL A 9 -11.27 0.74 -14.36
C VAL A 9 -10.92 1.91 -13.43
N ARG A 10 -10.48 1.63 -12.20
CA ARG A 10 -10.00 2.65 -11.26
C ARG A 10 -8.59 3.15 -11.58
N TYR A 11 -7.93 2.67 -12.63
CA TYR A 11 -6.59 3.11 -13.01
C TYR A 11 -6.55 3.56 -14.47
N PRO A 12 -7.33 4.58 -14.85
CA PRO A 12 -7.54 4.93 -16.25
C PRO A 12 -6.25 5.27 -17.00
N LEU A 13 -5.26 5.89 -16.33
CA LEU A 13 -3.99 6.30 -16.97
C LEU A 13 -3.11 5.13 -17.43
N PHE A 14 -3.14 4.02 -16.68
CA PHE A 14 -2.25 2.88 -16.93
C PHE A 14 -3.01 1.58 -17.17
N ARG A 15 -4.33 1.65 -17.40
CA ARG A 15 -5.23 0.49 -17.42
C ARG A 15 -4.72 -0.65 -18.31
N GLU A 16 -4.29 -0.33 -19.53
CA GLU A 16 -3.79 -1.31 -20.49
C GLU A 16 -2.50 -1.97 -20.00
N ALA A 17 -1.53 -1.18 -19.53
CA ALA A 17 -0.27 -1.71 -19.02
C ALA A 17 -0.47 -2.56 -17.77
N LEU A 18 -1.41 -2.18 -16.89
CA LEU A 18 -1.74 -2.91 -15.67
C LEU A 18 -2.46 -4.23 -15.95
N PHE A 19 -3.28 -4.30 -17.00
CA PHE A 19 -3.97 -5.52 -17.40
C PHE A 19 -2.98 -6.67 -17.67
N HIS A 20 -1.88 -6.38 -18.36
CA HIS A 20 -0.84 -7.38 -18.67
C HIS A 20 0.02 -7.78 -17.47
N GLY A 21 -0.02 -7.03 -16.37
CA GLY A 21 0.73 -7.30 -15.15
C GLY A 21 -0.11 -7.85 -13.99
N ALA A 22 -1.39 -8.16 -14.23
CA ALA A 22 -2.31 -8.58 -13.19
C ALA A 22 -1.91 -9.94 -12.58
N MET A 23 -1.86 -10.01 -11.26
CA MET A 23 -1.47 -11.19 -10.48
C MET A 23 -2.08 -11.14 -9.06
N PRO A 24 -2.12 -12.26 -8.32
CA PRO A 24 -2.49 -12.23 -6.91
C PRO A 24 -1.41 -11.55 -6.06
N LEU A 25 -1.82 -10.86 -4.99
CA LEU A 25 -0.95 -10.16 -4.05
C LEU A 25 0.18 -11.04 -3.50
N GLY A 26 -0.11 -12.32 -3.21
CA GLY A 26 0.83 -13.29 -2.70
C GLY A 26 1.91 -13.71 -3.70
N ALA A 27 1.74 -13.40 -5.00
CA ALA A 27 2.76 -13.62 -6.03
C ALA A 27 3.70 -12.41 -6.22
N LEU A 28 3.50 -11.31 -5.47
CA LEU A 28 4.38 -10.14 -5.55
C LEU A 28 5.81 -10.48 -5.12
N PRO A 29 6.82 -9.85 -5.74
CA PRO A 29 8.18 -9.94 -5.24
C PRO A 29 8.29 -9.25 -3.85
N PRO A 30 9.23 -9.68 -2.99
CA PRO A 30 9.31 -9.23 -1.59
C PRO A 30 9.34 -7.71 -1.41
N GLN A 31 10.04 -6.98 -2.27
CA GLN A 31 10.13 -5.51 -2.20
C GLN A 31 8.80 -4.81 -2.51
N ALA A 32 7.96 -5.38 -3.38
CA ALA A 32 6.64 -4.84 -3.70
C ALA A 32 5.66 -5.17 -2.57
N HIS A 33 5.74 -6.38 -2.03
CA HIS A 33 4.96 -6.80 -0.88
C HIS A 33 5.20 -5.92 0.35
N ALA A 34 6.45 -5.56 0.64
CA ALA A 34 6.80 -4.65 1.72
C ALA A 34 6.16 -3.25 1.59
N VAL A 35 5.95 -2.76 0.36
CA VAL A 35 5.28 -1.47 0.12
C VAL A 35 3.80 -1.55 0.52
N VAL A 36 3.12 -2.64 0.15
CA VAL A 36 1.71 -2.86 0.53
C VAL A 36 1.59 -3.06 2.03
N ALA A 37 2.43 -3.92 2.61
CA ALA A 37 2.43 -4.18 4.05
C ALA A 37 2.66 -2.89 4.84
N LYS A 38 3.64 -2.06 4.46
CA LYS A 38 3.87 -0.75 5.10
C LYS A 38 2.65 0.17 4.99
N ARG A 39 1.93 0.15 3.86
CA ARG A 39 0.73 0.99 3.66
C ARG A 39 -0.42 0.54 4.57
N VAL A 40 -0.63 -0.76 4.65
CA VAL A 40 -1.78 -1.36 5.34
C VAL A 40 -1.56 -1.45 6.84
N PHE A 41 -0.35 -1.82 7.26
CA PHE A 41 -0.04 -2.21 8.64
C PHE A 41 0.92 -1.25 9.34
N ALA A 42 1.14 -0.03 8.82
CA ALA A 42 1.90 0.99 9.55
C ALA A 42 1.24 1.29 10.91
N GLY A 43 1.77 0.67 11.96
CA GLY A 43 1.46 0.86 13.37
C GLY A 43 2.31 -0.11 14.20
N GLY A 44 2.87 0.33 15.31
CA GLY A 44 4.03 -0.33 15.95
C GLY A 44 3.85 -1.81 16.34
N GLY A 45 4.94 -2.58 16.14
CA GLY A 45 5.39 -3.79 16.84
C GLY A 45 4.42 -4.96 17.00
N ALA A 46 3.32 -4.77 17.72
CA ALA A 46 2.30 -5.81 17.95
C ALA A 46 1.44 -6.08 16.69
N ARG A 47 1.39 -5.13 15.74
CA ARG A 47 0.71 -5.29 14.45
C ARG A 47 1.51 -6.06 13.41
N ASP A 48 2.77 -6.44 13.66
CA ASP A 48 3.57 -7.17 12.66
C ASP A 48 3.16 -8.66 12.54
N ILE A 49 2.78 -9.31 13.64
CA ILE A 49 2.30 -10.71 13.62
C ILE A 49 0.88 -10.77 13.05
N ALA A 50 -0.02 -9.91 13.55
CA ALA A 50 -1.36 -9.77 12.98
C ALA A 50 -1.30 -9.32 11.51
N GLY A 51 -0.34 -8.47 11.16
CA GLY A 51 -0.09 -7.99 9.80
C GLY A 51 0.27 -9.12 8.85
N ASN A 52 1.16 -10.04 9.21
CA ASN A 52 1.51 -11.18 8.35
C ASN A 52 0.35 -12.17 8.16
N VAL A 53 -0.43 -12.45 9.23
CA VAL A 53 -1.62 -13.31 9.13
C VAL A 53 -2.70 -12.65 8.25
N ALA A 54 -2.93 -11.36 8.45
CA ALA A 54 -3.85 -10.58 7.63
C ALA A 54 -3.41 -10.52 6.15
N LEU A 55 -2.11 -10.42 5.90
CA LEU A 55 -1.55 -10.38 4.56
C LEU A 55 -1.68 -11.73 3.83
N HIS A 56 -1.57 -12.86 4.54
CA HIS A 56 -1.88 -14.19 3.99
C HIS A 56 -3.36 -14.32 3.60
N ALA A 57 -4.27 -13.81 4.42
CA ALA A 57 -5.71 -13.87 4.17
C ALA A 57 -6.18 -12.99 3.00
N VAL A 58 -5.36 -12.05 2.56
CA VAL A 58 -5.61 -11.20 1.38
C VAL A 58 -4.65 -11.52 0.22
N SER A 59 -3.98 -12.67 0.26
CA SER A 59 -2.97 -13.07 -0.74
C SER A 59 -3.53 -13.27 -2.15
N ASP A 60 -4.81 -13.55 -2.31
CA ASP A 60 -5.50 -13.69 -3.59
C ASP A 60 -6.07 -12.37 -4.13
N VAL A 61 -5.89 -11.24 -3.42
CA VAL A 61 -6.32 -9.92 -3.92
C VAL A 61 -5.56 -9.57 -5.20
N CYS A 62 -6.29 -9.11 -6.22
CA CYS A 62 -5.72 -8.70 -7.49
C CYS A 62 -4.82 -7.47 -7.33
N VAL A 63 -3.63 -7.55 -7.90
CA VAL A 63 -2.66 -6.46 -8.01
C VAL A 63 -2.05 -6.46 -9.41
N ALA A 64 -1.39 -5.36 -9.79
CA ALA A 64 -0.58 -5.32 -10.99
C ALA A 64 0.75 -4.63 -10.69
N PHE A 65 1.85 -5.37 -10.87
CA PHE A 65 3.21 -4.87 -10.68
C PHE A 65 3.93 -4.85 -12.03
N VAL A 66 4.23 -3.65 -12.53
CA VAL A 66 4.80 -3.46 -13.87
C VAL A 66 5.89 -2.41 -13.86
N GLU A 67 6.84 -2.55 -14.78
CA GLU A 67 7.88 -1.56 -15.06
C GLU A 67 7.41 -0.68 -16.22
N LEU A 68 7.15 0.60 -15.94
CA LEU A 68 6.69 1.54 -16.96
C LEU A 68 7.84 2.43 -17.45
N PRO A 69 7.86 2.84 -18.72
CA PRO A 69 8.80 3.84 -19.21
C PRO A 69 8.70 5.13 -18.39
N MET A 70 9.85 5.70 -18.00
CA MET A 70 9.91 6.95 -17.24
C MET A 70 9.14 8.07 -17.95
N SER A 71 9.22 8.15 -19.28
CA SER A 71 8.51 9.16 -20.08
C SER A 71 6.99 9.11 -19.93
N LEU A 72 6.41 7.90 -19.90
CA LEU A 72 4.99 7.68 -19.73
C LEU A 72 4.53 8.12 -18.33
N VAL A 73 5.33 7.77 -17.33
CA VAL A 73 5.07 8.11 -15.92
C VAL A 73 5.25 9.61 -15.68
N ASP A 74 6.28 10.23 -16.25
CA ASP A 74 6.50 11.68 -16.24
C ASP A 74 5.31 12.44 -16.83
N GLN A 75 4.77 11.96 -17.95
CA GLN A 75 3.60 12.58 -18.56
C GLN A 75 2.39 12.53 -17.63
N ALA A 76 2.11 11.35 -17.04
CA ALA A 76 1.02 11.20 -16.07
C ALA A 76 1.20 12.12 -14.85
N VAL A 77 2.42 12.24 -14.34
CA VAL A 77 2.76 13.14 -13.22
C VAL A 77 2.54 14.61 -13.60
N ARG A 78 3.04 15.06 -14.77
CA ARG A 78 2.85 16.45 -15.21
C ARG A 78 1.38 16.79 -15.40
N SER A 79 0.61 15.91 -16.05
CA SER A 79 -0.84 16.10 -16.20
C SER A 79 -1.55 16.25 -14.86
N HIS A 80 -1.09 15.54 -13.82
CA HIS A 80 -1.64 15.67 -12.47
C HIS A 80 -1.22 16.96 -11.77
N CYS A 81 0.06 17.36 -11.87
CA CYS A 81 0.55 18.61 -11.28
C CYS A 81 -0.10 19.86 -11.90
N VAL A 82 -0.37 19.85 -13.21
CA VAL A 82 -1.08 20.95 -13.89
C VAL A 82 -2.49 21.14 -13.33
N LEU A 83 -3.17 20.06 -12.95
CA LEU A 83 -4.49 20.13 -12.31
C LEU A 83 -4.42 20.69 -10.89
N ASP A 84 -3.28 20.56 -10.21
CA ASP A 84 -3.03 21.05 -8.85
C ASP A 84 -2.33 22.43 -8.83
N GLY A 85 -2.15 23.07 -9.99
CA GLY A 85 -1.50 24.37 -10.12
C GLY A 85 0.02 24.35 -9.89
N GLY A 86 0.64 23.16 -9.89
CA GLY A 86 2.08 22.99 -9.75
C GLY A 86 2.82 23.16 -11.08
N ASP A 87 3.86 23.99 -11.09
CA ASP A 87 4.76 24.17 -12.24
C ASP A 87 5.95 23.19 -12.21
N ASP A 88 6.51 22.91 -13.38
CA ASP A 88 7.65 22.01 -13.61
C ASP A 88 8.88 22.40 -12.76
N ALA A 89 9.03 23.69 -12.42
CA ALA A 89 10.10 24.19 -11.56
C ALA A 89 10.06 23.57 -10.15
N SER A 90 8.88 23.43 -9.55
CA SER A 90 8.70 22.82 -8.22
C SER A 90 9.04 21.34 -8.24
N LEU A 91 8.66 20.65 -9.31
CA LEU A 91 8.98 19.23 -9.48
C LEU A 91 10.50 19.02 -9.60
N ASN A 92 11.17 19.88 -10.37
CA ASN A 92 12.63 19.84 -10.52
C ASN A 92 13.37 20.18 -9.22
N ALA A 93 12.85 21.11 -8.41
CA ALA A 93 13.40 21.41 -7.10
C ALA A 93 13.30 20.19 -6.16
N ALA A 94 12.16 19.51 -6.13
CA ALA A 94 11.95 18.31 -5.31
C ALA A 94 12.87 17.14 -5.71
N ILE A 95 13.22 17.03 -7.00
CA ILE A 95 14.23 16.06 -7.47
C ILE A 95 15.61 16.35 -6.85
N GLY A 96 16.01 17.63 -6.78
CA GLY A 96 17.28 18.05 -6.20
C GLY A 96 17.39 17.81 -4.68
N GLU A 97 16.26 17.78 -3.97
CA GLU A 97 16.20 17.56 -2.53
C GLU A 97 16.06 16.09 -2.13
N ALA A 98 15.76 15.19 -3.07
CA ALA A 98 15.56 13.78 -2.80
C ALA A 98 16.87 13.07 -2.41
N ARG A 99 17.16 13.00 -1.10
CA ARG A 99 18.36 12.32 -0.55
C ARG A 99 18.17 10.82 -0.28
N LEU A 100 16.99 10.28 -0.57
CA LEU A 100 16.71 8.86 -0.35
C LEU A 100 17.42 7.98 -1.37
N HIS A 101 17.94 6.85 -0.89
CA HIS A 101 18.63 5.87 -1.72
C HIS A 101 17.83 4.57 -1.75
N TYR A 102 17.40 4.16 -2.94
CA TYR A 102 16.79 2.84 -3.18
C TYR A 102 17.76 1.97 -3.99
N PRO A 103 17.80 0.65 -3.78
CA PRO A 103 18.68 -0.23 -4.54
C PRO A 103 18.32 -0.22 -6.04
N ARG A 104 19.28 -0.51 -6.92
CA ARG A 104 19.06 -0.61 -8.37
C ARG A 104 18.37 -1.92 -8.77
N VAL A 105 18.69 -2.99 -8.07
CA VAL A 105 18.08 -4.32 -8.20
C VAL A 105 17.14 -4.47 -7.01
N ALA A 106 15.86 -4.77 -7.21
CA ALA A 106 14.79 -4.72 -6.19
C ALA A 106 14.30 -3.30 -5.80
N ARG A 107 14.05 -2.47 -6.80
CA ARG A 107 13.42 -1.14 -6.64
C ARG A 107 12.00 -1.27 -6.05
N PRO A 108 11.69 -0.63 -4.91
CA PRO A 108 10.32 -0.61 -4.38
C PRO A 108 9.36 0.12 -5.34
N PRO A 109 8.17 -0.43 -5.65
CA PRO A 109 7.24 0.22 -6.56
C PRO A 109 6.72 1.55 -6.03
N CYS A 110 6.41 2.46 -6.96
CA CYS A 110 5.52 3.57 -6.71
C CYS A 110 4.08 3.06 -6.68
N LEU A 111 3.41 3.23 -5.55
CA LEU A 111 2.06 2.74 -5.34
C LEU A 111 1.06 3.65 -6.06
N LEU A 112 0.13 3.08 -6.83
CA LEU A 112 -0.83 3.86 -7.61
C LEU A 112 -2.10 4.17 -6.81
N MET A 113 -2.50 5.43 -6.85
CA MET A 113 -3.76 5.95 -6.31
C MET A 113 -4.91 5.59 -7.26
N PRO A 114 -5.98 4.94 -6.76
CA PRO A 114 -7.21 4.73 -7.52
C PRO A 114 -7.85 6.03 -8.00
N GLY A 115 -8.56 5.95 -9.12
CA GLY A 115 -9.18 7.06 -9.85
C GLY A 115 -8.17 7.89 -10.63
N GLN A 116 -7.00 8.16 -10.05
CA GLN A 116 -6.03 9.09 -10.62
C GLN A 116 -4.91 8.42 -11.40
N GLY A 117 -4.51 7.19 -11.03
CA GLY A 117 -3.37 6.53 -11.68
C GLY A 117 -2.04 7.24 -11.42
N VAL A 118 -1.92 8.03 -10.35
CA VAL A 118 -0.68 8.67 -9.90
C VAL A 118 -0.21 8.07 -8.58
N PHE A 119 0.79 8.66 -7.91
CA PHE A 119 1.40 8.04 -6.74
C PHE A 119 0.66 8.29 -5.42
N LEU A 120 0.32 7.21 -4.74
CA LEU A 120 -0.17 7.17 -3.37
C LEU A 120 1.01 7.14 -2.40
N ASP A 121 1.29 8.28 -1.76
CA ASP A 121 2.36 8.45 -0.75
C ASP A 121 3.75 7.94 -1.18
N SER A 122 3.97 7.83 -2.50
CA SER A 122 5.16 7.23 -3.11
C SER A 122 5.93 8.20 -4.01
N TRP A 123 5.63 9.51 -3.91
CA TRP A 123 6.26 10.58 -4.67
C TRP A 123 7.79 10.58 -4.55
N MET A 124 8.31 10.38 -3.34
CA MET A 124 9.75 10.35 -3.11
C MET A 124 10.46 9.23 -3.89
N ARG A 125 9.81 8.08 -4.12
CA ARG A 125 10.39 6.98 -4.91
C ARG A 125 10.56 7.39 -6.37
N PHE A 126 9.52 7.98 -6.94
CA PHE A 126 9.56 8.51 -8.30
C PHE A 126 10.65 9.55 -8.47
N LEU A 127 10.73 10.53 -7.55
CA LEU A 127 11.76 11.58 -7.60
C LEU A 127 13.16 10.97 -7.55
N VAL A 128 13.40 9.97 -6.71
CA VAL A 128 14.70 9.26 -6.65
C VAL A 128 15.03 8.53 -7.95
N TYR A 129 14.06 7.80 -8.53
CA TYR A 129 14.29 7.09 -9.81
C TYR A 129 14.59 8.05 -10.94
N ARG A 130 13.86 9.16 -10.99
CA ARG A 130 14.09 10.22 -11.97
C ARG A 130 15.44 10.92 -11.78
N ALA A 131 15.79 11.29 -10.54
CA ALA A 131 17.09 11.89 -10.20
C ALA A 131 18.27 11.01 -10.60
N ARG A 132 18.12 9.69 -10.43
CA ARG A 132 19.15 8.71 -10.79
C ARG A 132 19.27 8.47 -12.30
N GLY A 133 18.31 8.93 -13.09
CA GLY A 133 18.26 8.71 -14.54
C GLY A 133 17.76 7.30 -14.91
N ASP A 134 16.90 6.69 -14.09
CA ASP A 134 16.30 5.40 -14.44
C ASP A 134 15.39 5.55 -15.67
N ILE A 135 15.48 4.61 -16.60
CA ILE A 135 14.66 4.59 -17.83
C ILE A 135 13.24 4.04 -17.59
N THR A 136 13.03 3.32 -16.49
CA THR A 136 11.73 2.77 -16.09
C THR A 136 11.44 3.04 -14.63
N VAL A 137 10.17 3.01 -14.27
CA VAL A 137 9.67 3.13 -12.90
C VAL A 137 8.82 1.91 -12.57
N PRO A 138 9.14 1.16 -11.50
CA PRO A 138 8.24 0.11 -11.02
C PRO A 138 7.00 0.77 -10.43
N VAL A 139 5.82 0.36 -10.89
CA VAL A 139 4.54 0.81 -10.35
C VAL A 139 3.74 -0.38 -9.84
N LEU A 140 2.90 -0.13 -8.83
CA LEU A 140 2.03 -1.14 -8.24
C LEU A 140 0.61 -0.59 -8.13
N ALA A 141 -0.32 -1.20 -8.86
CA ALA A 141 -1.75 -1.02 -8.64
C ALA A 141 -2.29 -2.16 -7.79
N VAL A 142 -3.29 -1.87 -6.95
CA VAL A 142 -3.88 -2.83 -6.02
C VAL A 142 -5.39 -2.66 -6.08
N ASP A 143 -6.15 -3.75 -6.01
CA ASP A 143 -7.58 -3.66 -5.73
C ASP A 143 -7.81 -3.29 -4.27
N TRP A 144 -7.64 -1.99 -3.96
CA TRP A 144 -7.74 -1.45 -2.61
C TRP A 144 -9.10 -1.69 -1.97
N PHE A 145 -10.17 -1.76 -2.75
CA PHE A 145 -11.50 -1.98 -2.20
C PHE A 145 -11.64 -3.38 -1.65
N THR A 146 -11.33 -4.38 -2.47
CA THR A 146 -11.33 -5.78 -2.03
C THR A 146 -10.32 -6.00 -0.89
N LEU A 147 -9.15 -5.35 -0.96
CA LEU A 147 -8.15 -5.42 0.10
C LEU A 147 -8.69 -4.90 1.44
N TYR A 148 -9.20 -3.65 1.48
CA TYR A 148 -9.68 -3.03 2.71
C TYR A 148 -10.95 -3.69 3.24
N GLU A 149 -11.86 -4.11 2.35
CA GLU A 149 -13.07 -4.86 2.74
C GLU A 149 -12.70 -6.15 3.47
N ARG A 150 -11.73 -6.91 2.96
CA ARG A 150 -11.29 -8.15 3.60
C ARG A 150 -10.60 -7.89 4.93
N ILE A 151 -9.73 -6.89 4.99
CA ILE A 151 -9.08 -6.50 6.25
C ILE A 151 -10.14 -6.10 7.29
N ALA A 152 -11.15 -5.32 6.91
CA ALA A 152 -12.24 -4.95 7.81
C ALA A 152 -13.00 -6.18 8.34
N ARG A 153 -13.39 -7.11 7.46
CA ARG A 153 -14.05 -8.37 7.86
C ARG A 153 -13.20 -9.22 8.81
N MET A 154 -11.89 -9.24 8.64
CA MET A 154 -10.99 -9.95 9.54
C MET A 154 -10.96 -9.31 10.94
N LEU A 155 -10.84 -7.99 11.00
CA LEU A 155 -10.85 -7.25 12.27
C LEU A 155 -12.20 -7.37 13.00
N GLU A 156 -13.31 -7.45 12.26
CA GLU A 156 -14.64 -7.71 12.82
C GLU A 156 -14.79 -9.16 13.33
N GLY A 157 -14.22 -10.14 12.60
CA GLY A 157 -14.20 -11.54 13.02
C GLY A 157 -13.38 -11.78 14.30
N GLU A 158 -12.28 -11.06 14.49
CA GLU A 158 -11.48 -11.09 15.74
C GLU A 158 -12.22 -10.46 16.93
N ASN A 159 -13.10 -9.46 16.70
CA ASN A 159 -13.94 -8.88 17.76
C ASN A 159 -15.12 -9.79 18.17
N GLY A 160 -15.61 -10.65 17.28
CA GLY A 160 -16.65 -11.64 17.58
C GLY A 160 -16.15 -12.88 18.31
N ALA A 161 -14.84 -13.14 18.25
CA ALA A 161 -14.16 -14.19 18.99
C ALA A 161 -13.02 -13.54 19.79
N ASN A 162 -13.36 -12.88 20.90
CA ASN A 162 -12.38 -12.34 21.82
C ASN A 162 -12.04 -13.40 22.91
N PRO A 163 -11.01 -14.27 22.74
CA PRO A 163 -10.56 -15.14 23.81
C PRO A 163 -9.90 -14.37 24.97
N TYR A 164 -9.63 -13.06 24.82
CA TYR A 164 -9.04 -12.22 25.85
C TYR A 164 -10.07 -11.60 26.81
N LEU A 165 -11.38 -11.70 26.53
CA LEU A 165 -12.41 -11.30 27.50
C LEU A 165 -12.64 -12.35 28.60
N HIS A 166 -12.19 -13.60 28.42
CA HIS A 166 -12.28 -14.64 29.47
C HIS A 166 -11.06 -14.69 30.39
N ALA A 167 -9.97 -13.99 30.08
CA ALA A 167 -8.75 -14.03 30.89
C ALA A 167 -8.67 -12.95 31.99
N LEU A 168 -9.65 -12.05 32.06
CA LEU A 168 -9.68 -10.95 33.04
C LEU A 168 -10.66 -11.15 34.21
N ASP A 169 -11.47 -12.20 34.20
CA ASP A 169 -12.46 -12.47 35.26
C ASP A 169 -11.95 -13.38 36.40
N ASP A 170 -10.82 -14.08 36.24
CA ASP A 170 -10.34 -15.05 37.24
C ASP A 170 -9.22 -14.55 38.17
N ARG A 171 -8.86 -13.26 38.13
CA ARG A 171 -7.89 -12.70 39.10
C ARG A 171 -8.25 -11.30 39.56
N TRP A 172 -9.28 -11.21 40.39
CA TRP A 172 -9.28 -10.20 41.44
C TRP A 172 -9.87 -10.79 42.73
N PRO A 173 -9.05 -11.07 43.77
CA PRO A 173 -9.62 -11.31 45.08
C PRO A 173 -10.25 -9.99 45.54
N SER A 174 -11.56 -10.02 45.72
CA SER A 174 -12.33 -8.95 46.35
C SER A 174 -11.68 -8.60 47.70
N ARG A 175 -10.95 -7.49 47.75
CA ARG A 175 -10.62 -6.87 49.04
C ARG A 175 -11.89 -6.18 49.53
N ALA A 176 -12.56 -6.83 50.48
CA ALA A 176 -13.56 -6.19 51.31
C ALA A 176 -12.95 -4.97 52.04
N PRO A 177 -13.64 -3.82 52.11
CA PRO A 177 -13.24 -2.75 53.00
C PRO A 177 -13.67 -3.14 54.43
N GLY A 178 -12.69 -3.52 55.26
CA GLY A 178 -12.87 -3.73 56.69
C GLY A 178 -12.82 -2.42 57.45
N LEU A 179 -13.82 -2.22 58.33
CA LEU A 179 -13.97 -1.12 59.26
C LEU A 179 -12.83 -1.02 60.30
N ILE A 180 -12.51 0.23 60.64
CA ILE A 180 -12.24 0.83 61.96
C ILE A 180 -11.96 -0.12 63.14
N GLU A 181 -10.79 0.04 63.77
CA GLU A 181 -10.65 0.43 65.19
C GLU A 181 -9.50 1.44 65.35
#